data_AF-A0A444K5D0-F1
#
_entry.id   AF-A0A444K5D0-F1
#
_cell.length_a   1.000
_cell.length_b   1.000
_cell.length_c   1.000
_cell.angle_alpha   90.00
_cell.angle_beta   90.00
_cell.angle_gamma   90.00
#
_symmetry.space_group_name_H-M   'P 1'
#
loop_
_entity.id
_entity.type
_entity.pdbx_description
1 polymer ?
#
loop_
_entity_poly.entity_id
_entity_poly.type
_entity_poly.pdbx_seq_one_letter_code
_entity_poly.pdbx_strand_id
1 'polypeptide(L)' 'MAADLNDLQAFMAVARAGGFREGARATAGSASALSEAIRRLETQLGVRLFNRTTRSVALTEAGA' A
#
# COMPACT_ATOMS: atom_id res chain seq x y z
N MET A 1 -7.91 17.48 5.48
CA MET A 1 -6.50 17.07 5.50
C MET A 1 -6.38 15.92 6.47
N ALA A 2 -6.69 14.71 6.02
CA ALA A 2 -6.46 13.49 6.74
C ALA A 2 -5.65 12.65 5.76
N ALA A 3 -4.39 12.35 6.07
CA ALA A 3 -3.86 11.08 5.61
C ALA A 3 -4.74 10.07 6.31
N ASP A 4 -5.77 9.60 5.60
CA ASP A 4 -6.87 8.86 6.19
C ASP A 4 -6.28 7.61 6.82
N LEU A 5 -6.61 7.31 8.07
CA LEU A 5 -6.08 6.15 8.80
C LEU A 5 -6.20 4.85 7.97
N ASN A 6 -7.20 4.81 7.07
CA ASN A 6 -7.40 3.79 6.04
C ASN A 6 -6.21 3.62 5.08
N ASP A 7 -5.56 4.69 4.63
CA ASP A 7 -4.40 4.62 3.72
C ASP A 7 -3.20 3.99 4.42
N LEU A 8 -2.99 4.33 5.70
CA LEU A 8 -1.97 3.73 6.56
C LEU A 8 -2.29 2.27 6.88
N GLN A 9 -3.55 1.94 7.15
CA GLN A 9 -3.99 0.55 7.31
C GLN A 9 -3.80 -0.26 6.03
N ALA A 10 -4.11 0.32 4.87
CA ALA A 10 -3.88 -0.29 3.57
C ALA A 10 -2.39 -0.55 3.33
N PHE A 11 -1.54 0.43 3.64
CA PHE A 11 -0.08 0.28 3.60
C PHE A 11 0.39 -0.88 4.48
N MET A 12 0.00 -0.91 5.77
CA MET A 12 0.38 -1.97 6.71
C MET A 12 -0.13 -3.35 6.29
N ALA A 13 -1.32 -3.44 5.70
CA ALA A 13 -1.88 -4.69 5.22
C ALA A 13 -1.07 -5.25 4.05
N VAL A 14 -0.73 -4.41 3.07
CA VAL A 14 0.09 -4.80 1.92
C VAL A 14 1.53 -5.12 2.33
N ALA A 15 2.10 -4.34 3.25
CA ALA A 15 3.43 -4.56 3.81
C ALA A 15 3.54 -5.92 4.52
N ARG A 16 2.57 -6.23 5.40
CA ARG A 16 2.54 -7.52 6.11
C ARG A 16 2.25 -8.71 5.19
N ALA A 17 1.40 -8.51 4.19
CA ALA A 17 1.01 -9.58 3.28
C ALA A 17 2.02 -9.79 2.13
N GLY A 18 2.98 -8.88 1.92
CA GLY A 18 3.98 -8.96 0.85
C GLY A 18 3.40 -8.77 -0.56
N GLY A 19 2.20 -8.22 -0.68
CA GLY A 19 1.54 -8.05 -1.98
C GLY A 19 0.14 -7.45 -1.90
N PHE A 20 -0.27 -6.75 -2.97
CA PHE A 20 -1.60 -6.12 -3.04
C PHE A 20 -2.75 -7.12 -3.03
N ARG A 21 -2.58 -8.29 -3.66
CA ARG A 21 -3.61 -9.35 -3.68
C ARG A 21 -3.78 -10.01 -2.32
N GLU A 22 -2.66 -10.33 -1.67
CA GLU A 22 -2.67 -10.91 -0.33
C GLU A 22 -3.17 -9.90 0.71
N GLY A 23 -2.77 -8.62 0.60
CA GLY A 23 -3.27 -7.54 1.43
C GLY A 23 -4.77 -7.33 1.27
N ALA A 24 -5.30 -7.41 0.04
CA ALA A 24 -6.74 -7.31 -0.23
C ALA A 24 -7.52 -8.47 0.39
N ARG A 25 -6.96 -9.69 0.35
CA ARG A 25 -7.53 -10.85 1.06
C ARG A 25 -7.57 -10.63 2.56
N ALA A 26 -6.51 -10.04 3.13
CA ALA A 26 -6.42 -9.79 4.57
C ALA A 26 -7.35 -8.68 5.08
N THR A 27 -7.67 -7.68 4.27
CA THR A 27 -8.52 -6.53 4.66
C THR A 27 -9.96 -6.62 4.13
N ALA A 28 -10.36 -7.73 3.53
CA ALA A 28 -11.65 -7.90 2.85
C ALA A 28 -11.94 -6.81 1.78
N GLY A 29 -10.87 -6.20 1.25
CA GLY A 29 -10.93 -5.13 0.26
C GLY A 29 -10.58 -5.61 -1.15
N SER A 30 -10.41 -4.64 -2.06
CA SER A 30 -9.96 -4.88 -3.44
C SER A 30 -8.52 -4.42 -3.63
N ALA A 31 -7.73 -5.18 -4.40
CA ALA A 31 -6.35 -4.82 -4.71
C ALA A 31 -6.24 -3.46 -5.43
N SER A 32 -7.24 -3.10 -6.24
CA SER A 32 -7.39 -1.78 -6.86
C SER A 32 -7.58 -0.67 -5.83
N ALA A 33 -8.45 -0.86 -4.84
CA ALA A 33 -8.67 0.10 -3.76
C ALA A 33 -7.40 0.30 -2.91
N LEU A 34 -6.68 -0.78 -2.58
CA LEU A 34 -5.39 -0.69 -1.89
C LEU A 34 -4.33 0.04 -2.71
N SER A 35 -4.28 -0.22 -4.02
CA SER A 35 -3.35 0.47 -4.93
C SER A 35 -3.62 1.97 -5.01
N GLU A 36 -4.89 2.38 -5.03
CA GLU A 36 -5.28 3.79 -5.00
C GLU A 36 -4.99 4.45 -3.66
N ALA A 37 -5.32 3.82 -2.54
CA ALA A 37 -5.02 4.29 -1.19
C ALA A 37 -3.51 4.52 -1.00
N ILE A 38 -2.70 3.53 -1.37
CA ILE A 38 -1.23 3.65 -1.33
C ILE A 38 -0.74 4.75 -2.28
N ARG A 39 -1.33 4.87 -3.48
CA ARG A 39 -0.91 5.94 -4.42
C ARG A 39 -1.21 7.33 -3.87
N ARG A 40 -2.33 7.51 -3.17
CA ARG A 40 -2.65 8.76 -2.47
C ARG A 40 -1.63 9.02 -1.36
N LEU A 41 -1.34 8.02 -0.55
CA LEU A 41 -0.35 8.12 0.52
C LEU A 41 1.04 8.49 -0.01
N GLU A 42 1.51 7.81 -1.07
CA GLU A 42 2.77 8.12 -1.75
C GLU A 42 2.77 9.54 -2.34
N THR A 43 1.64 9.99 -2.89
CA THR A 43 1.49 11.35 -3.43
C THR A 43 1.53 12.41 -2.33
N GLN A 44 0.89 12.14 -1.19
CA GLN A 44 0.89 13.05 -0.03
C GLN A 44 2.28 13.14 0.62
N LEU A 45 2.99 12.02 0.72
CA LEU A 45 4.33 11.95 1.28
C LEU A 45 5.42 12.41 0.30
N GLY A 46 5.12 12.42 -1.01
CA GLY A 46 6.08 12.75 -2.07
C GLY A 46 7.16 11.67 -2.28
N VAL A 47 6.99 10.48 -1.70
CA VAL A 47 7.94 9.37 -1.77
C VAL A 47 7.25 8.08 -2.21
N ARG A 48 8.01 7.18 -2.85
CA ARG A 48 7.52 5.84 -3.17
C ARG A 48 7.77 4.91 -1.98
N LEU A 49 6.71 4.30 -1.46
CA LEU A 49 6.75 3.37 -0.34
C LEU A 49 6.87 1.91 -0.81
N PHE A 50 6.41 1.63 -2.04
CA PHE A 50 6.50 0.30 -2.63
C PHE A 50 7.20 0.32 -3.99
N ASN A 51 8.11 -0.62 -4.18
CA ASN A 51 8.62 -0.98 -5.49
C ASN A 51 7.64 -1.94 -6.15
N ARG A 52 6.82 -1.39 -7.05
CA ARG A 52 5.81 -2.14 -7.80
C ARG A 52 6.47 -2.80 -9.00
N THR A 53 6.70 -4.11 -8.94
CA THR A 53 6.88 -4.92 -10.16
C THR A 53 5.57 -5.67 -10.44
N THR A 54 5.30 -6.00 -11.70
CA THR A 54 4.06 -6.70 -12.09
C THR A 54 3.87 -8.05 -11.41
N ARG A 55 4.95 -8.62 -10.85
CA ARG A 55 4.97 -9.94 -10.21
C ARG A 55 5.21 -9.90 -8.71
N SER A 56 5.85 -8.85 -8.19
CA SER A 56 6.20 -8.73 -6.77
C SER A 56 6.14 -7.28 -6.28
N VAL A 57 5.74 -7.12 -5.04
CA VAL A 57 5.80 -5.84 -4.32
C VAL A 57 6.83 -5.98 -3.22
N ALA A 58 7.79 -5.07 -3.21
CA ALA A 58 8.75 -4.94 -2.13
C ALA A 58 8.62 -3.55 -1.50
N LEU A 59 8.80 -3.47 -0.18
CA LEU A 59 8.93 -2.19 0.51
C LEU A 59 10.21 -1.49 0.04
N THR A 60 10.13 -0.17 -0.14
CA THR A 60 11.32 0.66 -0.36
C THR A 60 11.94 1.03 0.99
N GLU A 61 13.13 1.65 1.00
CA GLU A 61 13.72 2.18 2.24
C GLU A 61 12.82 3.20 2.95
N ALA A 62 11.95 3.89 2.21
CA ALA A 62 10.97 4.81 2.82
C ALA A 62 9.80 4.07 3.52
N GLY A 63 9.63 2.77 3.28
CA GLY A 63 8.58 1.93 3.86
C GLY A 63 9.08 0.90 4.88
N ALA A 64 10.39 0.82 5.15
CA ALA A 64 10.99 -0.04 6.18
C ALA A 64 10.96 0.64 7.56
#